data_AF-A0A6U5EG12-F1
#
_entry.id   AF-A0A6U5EG12-F1
#
_cell.length_a   1.000
_cell.length_b   1.000
_cell.length_c   1.000
_cell.angle_alpha   90.00
_cell.angle_beta   90.00
_cell.angle_gamma   90.00
#
_symmetry.space_group_name_H-M   'P 1'
#
loop_
_entity.id
_entity.type
_entity.pdbx_description
1 polymer ?
#
loop_
_entity_poly.entity_id
_entity_poly.type
_entity_poly.pdbx_seq_one_letter_code
_entity_poly.pdbx_strand_id
1 'polypeptide(L)'
;MIETTPSATSMFHRAFSQKLETDDRSPIVTFELPISGDSYGILLPNVGFWIQLIATVVVGGVFLSIISLAMHTFVVERRNTATAYLVGWGAVVPACILGPISILEFLDIRNLMLRFIIGCILPPITVYKCISSEKNVVVKFSFVKMYSQSAFFRLFWKIKSI
;
A
#
# COMPACT_ATOMS: atom_id res chain seq x y z
N MET A 1 -2.17 -28.45 -33.80
CA MET A 1 -1.38 -27.46 -33.04
C MET A 1 -2.06 -27.33 -31.68
N ILE A 2 -1.47 -27.87 -30.62
CA ILE A 2 -2.08 -27.85 -29.28
C ILE A 2 -1.55 -26.60 -28.60
N GLU A 3 -2.41 -25.59 -28.43
CA GLU A 3 -2.11 -24.40 -27.64
C GLU A 3 -2.04 -24.81 -26.17
N THR A 4 -0.83 -24.97 -25.64
CA THR A 4 -0.62 -25.23 -24.23
C THR A 4 -1.01 -23.99 -23.44
N THR A 5 -2.07 -24.09 -22.64
CA THR A 5 -2.51 -23.01 -21.75
C THR A 5 -1.35 -22.60 -20.83
N PRO A 6 -1.03 -21.30 -20.74
CA PRO A 6 0.05 -20.85 -19.88
C PRO A 6 -0.29 -21.17 -18.42
N SER A 7 0.64 -21.83 -17.73
CA SER A 7 0.51 -22.13 -16.30
C SER A 7 0.36 -20.84 -15.49
N ALA A 8 -0.43 -20.87 -14.41
CA ALA A 8 -0.69 -19.67 -13.59
C ALA A 8 0.59 -19.00 -13.09
N THR A 9 1.60 -19.79 -12.72
CA THR A 9 2.93 -19.31 -12.32
C THR A 9 3.62 -18.51 -13.42
N SER A 10 3.51 -18.93 -14.69
CA SER A 10 4.08 -18.19 -15.82
C SER A 10 3.39 -16.85 -16.06
N MET A 11 2.08 -16.75 -15.83
CA MET A 11 1.34 -15.48 -15.95
C MET A 11 1.73 -14.50 -14.85
N PHE A 12 1.84 -14.96 -13.61
CA PHE A 12 2.32 -14.14 -12.49
C PHE A 12 3.73 -13.64 -12.75
N HIS A 13 4.65 -14.52 -13.12
CA HIS A 13 6.02 -14.11 -13.43
C HIS A 13 6.07 -13.08 -14.56
N ARG A 14 5.29 -13.25 -15.64
CA ARG A 14 5.21 -12.26 -16.74
C ARG A 14 4.65 -10.92 -16.29
N ALA A 15 3.62 -10.94 -15.45
CA ALA A 15 3.00 -9.73 -14.93
C ALA A 15 3.98 -8.92 -14.08
N PHE A 16 4.89 -9.57 -13.34
CA PHE A 16 5.87 -8.91 -12.47
C PHE A 16 7.27 -8.75 -13.11
N SER A 17 7.56 -9.40 -14.24
CA SER A 17 8.86 -9.32 -14.91
C SER A 17 9.06 -8.08 -15.78
N GLN A 18 7.98 -7.34 -16.10
CA GLN A 18 8.11 -6.06 -16.79
C GLN A 18 8.75 -5.03 -15.85
N LYS A 19 10.07 -4.92 -15.95
CA LYS A 19 10.84 -3.86 -15.31
C LYS A 19 10.48 -2.55 -16.00
N LEU A 20 9.99 -1.58 -15.23
CA LEU A 20 9.73 -0.20 -15.69
C LEU A 20 11.02 0.57 -16.07
N GLU A 21 12.17 -0.11 -16.12
CA GLU A 21 13.48 0.49 -16.43
C GLU A 21 13.60 0.91 -17.90
N THR A 22 12.88 0.24 -18.80
CA THR A 22 12.89 0.55 -20.23
C THR A 22 11.46 0.79 -20.68
N ASP A 23 11.12 2.07 -20.85
CA ASP A 23 9.80 2.48 -21.33
C ASP A 23 9.80 2.56 -22.85
N ASP A 24 9.48 1.44 -23.51
CA ASP A 24 9.46 1.33 -24.97
C ASP A 24 8.18 1.92 -25.61
N ARG A 25 7.35 2.65 -24.85
CA ARG A 25 6.10 3.22 -25.35
C ARG A 25 6.38 4.46 -26.21
N SER A 26 5.72 4.53 -27.37
CA SER A 26 5.72 5.75 -28.21
C SER A 26 4.76 6.80 -27.64
N PRO A 27 5.12 8.09 -27.63
CA PRO A 27 4.22 9.17 -27.20
C PRO A 27 3.05 9.32 -28.18
N ILE A 28 1.84 9.62 -27.68
CA ILE A 28 0.67 9.89 -28.54
C ILE A 28 0.75 11.29 -29.12
N VAL A 29 1.10 12.25 -28.26
CA VAL A 29 1.13 13.66 -28.57
C VAL A 29 2.47 14.19 -28.10
N THR A 30 3.23 14.77 -29.02
CA THR A 30 4.47 15.47 -28.74
C THR A 30 4.24 16.96 -28.91
N PHE A 31 4.76 17.76 -27.98
CA PHE A 31 4.76 19.21 -28.07
C PHE A 31 6.13 19.74 -27.69
N GLU A 32 6.52 20.85 -28.30
CA GLU A 32 7.81 21.49 -28.07
C GLU A 32 7.61 22.73 -27.19
N LEU A 33 8.42 22.89 -26.15
CA LEU A 33 8.39 24.09 -25.34
C LEU A 33 9.24 25.17 -26.01
N PRO A 34 8.70 26.36 -26.33
CA PRO A 34 9.43 27.41 -27.05
C PRO A 34 10.59 28.01 -26.25
N ILE A 35 10.69 27.69 -24.95
CA ILE A 35 11.70 28.23 -24.04
C ILE A 35 12.94 27.34 -23.98
N SER A 36 12.80 26.01 -24.09
CA SER A 36 13.95 25.08 -24.00
C SER A 36 14.31 24.43 -25.34
N GLY A 37 13.38 24.41 -26.30
CA GLY A 37 13.56 23.66 -27.55
C GLY A 37 13.44 22.15 -27.39
N ASP A 38 13.11 21.65 -26.19
CA ASP A 38 12.92 20.22 -25.93
C ASP A 38 11.50 19.77 -26.32
N SER A 39 11.43 18.55 -26.87
CA SER A 39 10.17 17.87 -27.20
C SER A 39 9.70 17.02 -26.02
N TYR A 40 8.47 17.26 -25.56
CA TYR A 40 7.83 16.50 -24.50
C TYR A 40 6.68 15.69 -25.08
N GLY A 41 6.59 14.42 -24.68
CA GLY A 41 5.56 13.49 -25.13
C GLY A 41 4.61 13.07 -24.01
N ILE A 42 3.31 13.06 -24.29
CA ILE A 42 2.32 12.43 -23.41
C ILE A 42 2.28 10.93 -23.73
N LEU A 43 2.63 10.11 -22.74
CA LEU A 43 2.65 8.64 -22.84
C LEU A 43 1.33 8.05 -22.30
N LEU A 44 0.78 7.06 -22.99
CA LEU A 44 -0.36 6.29 -22.48
C LEU A 44 0.02 5.50 -21.23
N PRO A 45 -0.86 5.37 -20.24
CA PRO A 45 -0.59 4.53 -19.08
C PRO A 45 -0.40 3.05 -19.49
N ASN A 46 0.61 2.40 -18.92
CA ASN A 46 0.87 0.99 -19.17
C ASN A 46 -0.15 0.12 -18.42
N VAL A 47 -0.90 -0.72 -19.14
CA VAL A 47 -1.91 -1.61 -18.56
C VAL A 47 -1.27 -2.61 -17.57
N GLY A 48 -0.05 -3.07 -17.84
CA GLY A 48 0.70 -3.95 -16.94
C GLY A 48 0.96 -3.32 -15.57
N PHE A 49 1.28 -2.02 -15.55
CA PHE A 49 1.43 -1.27 -14.30
C PHE A 49 0.13 -1.25 -13.48
N TRP A 50 -1.02 -1.07 -14.12
CA TRP A 50 -2.32 -1.09 -13.42
C TRP A 50 -2.66 -2.46 -12.85
N ILE A 51 -2.38 -3.53 -13.59
CA ILE A 51 -2.59 -4.89 -13.09
C ILE A 51 -1.69 -5.16 -11.88
N GLN A 52 -0.40 -4.80 -11.96
CA GLN A 52 0.54 -4.90 -10.84
C GLN A 52 0.04 -4.08 -9.63
N LEU A 53 -0.43 -2.85 -9.87
CA LEU A 53 -0.96 -1.97 -8.84
C LEU A 53 -2.17 -2.59 -8.12
N ILE A 54 -3.14 -3.10 -8.89
CA ILE A 54 -4.34 -3.74 -8.32
C ILE A 54 -3.97 -4.98 -7.52
N ALA A 55 -3.13 -5.87 -8.08
CA ALA A 55 -2.67 -7.07 -7.39
C ALA A 55 -1.97 -6.72 -6.07
N THR A 56 -1.11 -5.70 -6.10
CA THR A 56 -0.36 -5.22 -4.95
C THR A 56 -1.29 -4.61 -3.88
N VAL A 57 -2.32 -3.87 -4.28
CA VAL A 57 -3.35 -3.32 -3.36
C VAL A 57 -4.18 -4.44 -2.73
N VAL A 58 -4.57 -5.47 -3.49
CA VAL A 58 -5.34 -6.61 -2.97
C VAL A 58 -4.52 -7.38 -1.94
N VAL A 59 -3.28 -7.74 -2.27
CA VAL A 59 -2.38 -8.46 -1.36
C VAL A 59 -2.10 -7.62 -0.11
N GLY A 60 -1.81 -6.32 -0.29
CA GLY A 60 -1.62 -5.38 0.82
C GLY A 60 -2.87 -5.29 1.71
N GLY A 61 -4.07 -5.24 1.13
CA GLY A 61 -5.33 -5.18 1.85
C GLY A 61 -5.60 -6.43 2.70
N VAL A 62 -5.35 -7.62 2.15
CA VAL A 62 -5.46 -8.89 2.89
C VAL A 62 -4.49 -8.89 4.07
N PHE A 63 -3.25 -8.52 3.83
CA PHE A 63 -2.22 -8.51 4.87
C PHE A 63 -2.51 -7.49 5.98
N LEU A 64 -2.93 -6.28 5.64
CA LEU A 64 -3.34 -5.27 6.63
C LEU A 64 -4.56 -5.71 7.43
N SER A 65 -5.47 -6.48 6.84
CA SER A 65 -6.62 -7.05 7.54
C SER A 65 -6.18 -8.07 8.59
N ILE A 66 -5.20 -8.92 8.26
CA ILE A 66 -4.60 -9.89 9.21
C ILE A 66 -3.91 -9.15 10.36
N ILE A 67 -3.12 -8.11 10.05
CA ILE A 67 -2.49 -7.25 11.07
C ILE A 67 -3.53 -6.62 11.99
N SER A 68 -4.59 -6.04 11.41
CA SER A 68 -5.66 -5.40 12.19
C SER A 68 -6.33 -6.39 13.15
N LEU A 69 -6.59 -7.63 12.69
CA LEU A 69 -7.16 -8.70 13.51
C LEU A 69 -6.19 -9.13 14.63
N ALA A 70 -4.90 -9.29 14.32
CA ALA A 70 -3.89 -9.63 15.31
C ALA A 70 -3.76 -8.53 16.38
N MET A 71 -3.73 -7.27 15.96
CA MET A 71 -3.70 -6.12 16.88
C MET A 71 -4.96 -6.08 17.76
N HIS A 72 -6.14 -6.34 17.20
CA HIS A 72 -7.37 -6.37 17.99
C HIS A 72 -7.35 -7.47 19.06
N THR A 73 -7.03 -8.70 18.67
CA THR A 73 -7.05 -9.86 19.58
C THR A 73 -5.96 -9.81 20.65
N PHE A 74 -4.75 -9.36 20.32
CA PHE A 74 -3.63 -9.35 21.26
C PHE A 74 -3.52 -8.08 22.09
N VAL A 75 -3.86 -6.92 21.53
CA VAL A 75 -3.65 -5.61 22.19
C VAL A 75 -4.97 -5.03 22.72
N VAL A 76 -6.05 -5.07 21.93
CA VAL A 76 -7.32 -4.42 22.29
C VAL A 76 -8.12 -5.25 23.30
N GLU A 77 -8.21 -6.56 23.15
CA GLU A 77 -9.01 -7.41 24.04
C GLU A 77 -8.34 -7.66 25.40
N ARG A 78 -7.01 -7.74 25.46
CA ARG A 78 -6.26 -8.11 26.68
C ARG A 78 -5.71 -6.93 27.47
N ARG A 79 -6.40 -5.79 27.40
CA ARG A 79 -5.99 -4.55 28.07
C ARG A 79 -5.84 -4.73 29.58
N ASN A 80 -4.99 -3.90 30.17
CA ASN A 80 -4.66 -3.86 31.60
C ASN A 80 -3.80 -5.03 32.12
N THR A 81 -3.32 -5.90 31.25
CA THR A 81 -2.30 -6.89 31.62
C THR A 81 -0.93 -6.42 31.17
N ALA A 82 0.05 -6.39 32.08
CA ALA A 82 1.43 -6.03 31.74
C ALA A 82 2.02 -6.93 30.64
N THR A 83 1.60 -8.20 30.62
CA THR A 83 1.96 -9.18 29.59
C THR A 83 1.42 -8.81 28.21
N ALA A 84 0.19 -8.28 28.09
CA ALA A 84 -0.33 -7.82 26.80
C ALA A 84 0.42 -6.60 26.27
N TYR A 85 0.85 -5.68 27.14
CA TYR A 85 1.69 -4.56 26.72
C TYR A 85 3.06 -5.04 26.22
N LEU A 86 3.70 -5.96 26.95
CA LEU A 86 5.03 -6.46 26.60
C LEU A 86 5.01 -7.30 25.31
N VAL A 87 4.01 -8.16 25.13
CA VAL A 87 3.85 -8.96 23.90
C VAL A 87 3.35 -8.11 22.74
N GLY A 88 2.35 -7.26 22.96
CA GLY A 88 1.77 -6.39 21.94
C GLY A 88 2.79 -5.41 21.37
N TRP A 89 3.42 -4.62 22.23
CA TRP A 89 4.39 -3.61 21.78
C TRP A 89 5.78 -4.19 21.50
N GLY A 90 6.19 -5.25 22.20
CA GLY A 90 7.53 -5.82 22.05
C GLY A 90 7.67 -6.83 20.90
N ALA A 91 6.60 -7.55 20.56
CA ALA A 91 6.65 -8.58 19.52
C ALA A 91 5.67 -8.30 18.37
N VAL A 92 4.39 -8.05 18.68
CA VAL A 92 3.35 -7.95 17.64
C VAL A 92 3.55 -6.70 16.78
N VAL A 93 3.76 -5.52 17.37
CA VAL A 93 3.94 -4.27 16.60
C VAL A 93 5.18 -4.32 15.70
N PRO A 94 6.38 -4.72 16.16
CA PRO A 94 7.53 -4.90 15.28
C PRO A 94 7.29 -5.92 14.17
N ALA A 95 6.64 -7.05 14.47
CA ALA A 95 6.30 -8.06 13.46
C ALA A 95 5.32 -7.50 12.41
N CYS A 96 4.37 -6.64 12.82
CA CYS A 96 3.44 -5.99 11.90
C CYS A 96 4.13 -4.97 10.99
N ILE A 97 5.22 -4.32 11.44
CA ILE A 97 6.00 -3.37 10.64
C ILE A 97 6.97 -4.09 9.69
N LEU A 98 7.61 -5.17 10.16
CA LEU A 98 8.61 -5.91 9.38
C LEU A 98 8.02 -6.96 8.44
N GLY A 99 6.88 -7.53 8.79
CA GLY A 99 6.15 -8.52 7.98
C GLY A 99 5.86 -8.08 6.54
N PRO A 100 5.28 -6.88 6.29
CA PRO A 100 4.97 -6.43 4.94
C PRO A 100 6.24 -6.22 4.10
N ILE A 101 7.34 -5.78 4.71
CA ILE A 101 8.64 -5.65 4.02
C ILE A 101 9.11 -7.02 3.52
N SER A 102 9.05 -8.04 4.38
CA SER A 102 9.45 -9.42 4.03
C SER A 102 8.59 -10.01 2.91
N ILE A 103 7.28 -9.74 2.93
CA ILE A 103 6.35 -10.20 1.88
C ILE A 103 6.62 -9.50 0.54
N LEU A 104 6.90 -8.19 0.57
CA LEU A 104 7.24 -7.43 -0.63
C LEU A 104 8.55 -7.89 -1.28
N GLU A 105 9.51 -8.35 -0.46
CA GLU A 105 10.73 -9.00 -0.94
C GLU A 105 10.44 -10.36 -1.57
N PHE A 106 9.58 -11.17 -0.95
CA PHE A 106 9.18 -12.46 -1.49
C PHE A 106 8.44 -12.34 -2.85
N LEU A 107 7.65 -11.29 -3.04
CA LEU A 107 6.91 -11.03 -4.28
C LEU A 107 7.76 -10.37 -5.38
N ASP A 108 9.04 -10.09 -5.14
CA ASP A 108 9.97 -9.33 -6.01
C ASP A 108 9.33 -8.04 -6.60
N ILE A 109 8.52 -7.32 -5.80
CA ILE A 109 7.92 -6.07 -6.24
C ILE A 109 9.02 -5.00 -6.28
N ARG A 110 9.50 -4.66 -7.46
CA ARG A 110 10.60 -3.70 -7.65
C ARG A 110 10.17 -2.24 -7.64
N ASN A 111 8.86 -1.96 -7.68
CA ASN A 111 8.37 -0.59 -7.65
C ASN A 111 8.64 0.05 -6.27
N LEU A 112 9.64 0.94 -6.21
CA LEU A 112 10.10 1.57 -4.97
C LEU A 112 9.00 2.36 -4.27
N MET A 113 8.14 3.02 -5.04
CA MET A 113 7.01 3.78 -4.49
C MET A 113 6.00 2.85 -3.81
N LEU A 114 5.64 1.74 -4.45
CA LEU A 114 4.73 0.75 -3.86
C LEU A 114 5.34 0.08 -2.63
N ARG A 115 6.62 -0.25 -2.68
CA ARG A 115 7.36 -0.77 -1.53
C ARG A 115 7.33 0.20 -0.36
N PHE A 116 7.53 1.48 -0.63
CA PHE A 116 7.51 2.53 0.40
C PHE A 116 6.12 2.69 1.02
N ILE A 117 5.07 2.73 0.21
CA ILE A 117 3.70 2.87 0.72
C ILE A 117 3.28 1.66 1.56
N ILE A 118 3.51 0.44 1.06
CA ILE A 118 3.03 -0.79 1.71
C ILE A 118 3.92 -1.22 2.87
N GLY A 119 5.24 -1.07 2.73
CA GLY A 119 6.20 -1.44 3.77
C GLY A 119 6.29 -0.41 4.90
N CYS A 120 6.33 0.88 4.56
CA CYS A 120 6.66 1.92 5.55
C CYS A 120 5.45 2.72 6.02
N ILE A 121 4.54 3.10 5.13
CA ILE A 121 3.45 4.04 5.48
C ILE A 121 2.23 3.30 6.05
N LEU A 122 1.74 2.29 5.35
CA LEU A 122 0.47 1.63 5.67
C LEU A 122 0.47 0.87 7.01
N PRO A 123 1.53 0.14 7.41
CA PRO A 123 1.50 -0.64 8.65
C PRO A 123 1.45 0.26 9.90
N PRO A 124 2.28 1.31 10.05
CA PRO A 124 2.17 2.23 11.18
C PRO A 124 0.82 2.96 11.24
N ILE A 125 0.26 3.34 10.09
CA ILE A 125 -1.08 3.96 10.04
C ILE A 125 -2.15 2.99 10.54
N THR A 126 -2.06 1.71 10.15
CA THR A 126 -3.01 0.68 10.60
C THR A 126 -2.91 0.45 12.10
N VAL A 127 -1.69 0.31 12.63
CA VAL A 127 -1.45 0.19 14.08
C VAL A 127 -2.00 1.41 14.82
N TYR A 128 -1.71 2.63 14.35
CA TYR A 128 -2.23 3.86 14.94
C TYR A 128 -3.75 3.92 14.91
N LYS A 129 -4.39 3.53 13.80
CA LYS A 129 -5.86 3.49 13.68
C LYS A 129 -6.49 2.49 14.64
N CYS A 130 -5.93 1.30 14.79
CA CYS A 130 -6.41 0.29 15.76
C CYS A 130 -6.33 0.83 17.20
N ILE A 131 -5.22 1.49 17.55
CA ILE A 131 -5.05 2.12 18.86
C ILE A 131 -5.95 3.37 19.01
N SER A 132 -6.30 4.08 17.94
CA SER A 132 -7.20 5.23 18.02
C SER A 132 -8.66 4.81 18.17
N SER A 133 -9.08 3.71 17.53
CA SER A 133 -10.43 3.13 17.68
C SER A 133 -10.75 2.69 19.11
N GLU A 134 -9.72 2.41 19.91
CA GLU A 134 -9.77 2.21 21.36
C GLU A 134 -10.53 3.29 22.12
N LYS A 135 -10.31 4.56 21.77
CA LYS A 135 -10.81 5.68 22.57
C LYS A 135 -12.27 6.02 22.25
N ASN A 136 -12.84 5.36 21.23
CA ASN A 136 -14.20 5.55 20.75
C ASN A 136 -14.91 4.20 20.59
N VAL A 137 -15.10 3.45 21.69
CA VAL A 137 -15.74 2.11 21.75
C VAL A 137 -17.19 2.04 21.21
N VAL A 138 -17.73 3.10 20.60
CA VAL A 138 -19.00 3.05 19.86
C VAL A 138 -18.81 2.82 18.34
N VAL A 139 -17.60 2.80 17.79
CA VAL A 139 -17.46 2.68 16.33
C VAL A 139 -17.28 1.23 15.88
N LYS A 140 -18.43 0.58 15.68
CA LYS A 140 -18.63 -0.64 14.87
C LYS A 140 -17.61 -0.73 13.73
N PHE A 141 -16.95 -1.89 13.62
CA PHE A 141 -16.21 -2.35 12.44
C PHE A 141 -16.98 -2.00 11.16
N SER A 142 -16.65 -0.85 10.57
CA SER A 142 -17.22 -0.36 9.34
C SER A 142 -16.08 -0.25 8.35
N PHE A 143 -15.90 -1.31 7.58
CA PHE A 143 -15.12 -1.33 6.35
C PHE A 143 -15.62 -0.33 5.27
N VAL A 144 -16.53 0.60 5.61
CA VAL A 144 -17.34 1.37 4.64
C VAL A 144 -17.33 2.90 4.88
N LYS A 145 -16.64 3.45 5.90
CA LYS A 145 -16.48 4.92 6.00
C LYS A 145 -15.04 5.37 5.83
N MET A 146 -14.46 4.99 4.70
CA MET A 146 -13.27 5.62 4.14
C MET A 146 -13.67 6.87 3.33
N TYR A 147 -14.46 7.77 3.95
CA TYR A 147 -14.74 9.12 3.43
C TYR A 147 -14.83 10.08 4.62
N SER A 148 -13.66 10.54 5.08
CA SER A 148 -13.57 11.86 5.70
C SER A 148 -12.20 12.46 5.40
N GLN A 149 -12.02 12.86 4.14
CA GLN A 149 -10.95 13.77 3.71
C GLN A 149 -10.96 15.12 4.45
N SER A 150 -11.97 15.39 5.28
CA SER A 150 -12.15 16.68 5.94
C SER A 150 -11.17 16.96 7.10
N ALA A 151 -10.46 15.94 7.62
CA ALA A 151 -9.46 16.15 8.66
C ALA A 151 -8.08 16.53 8.08
N PHE A 152 -7.70 15.94 6.95
CA PHE A 152 -6.43 16.24 6.29
C PHE A 152 -6.43 17.64 5.65
N PHE A 153 -7.56 18.07 5.08
CA PHE A 153 -7.70 19.45 4.57
C PHE A 153 -7.69 20.53 5.66
N ARG A 154 -8.20 20.23 6.86
CA ARG A 154 -8.16 21.20 7.98
C ARG A 154 -6.77 21.42 8.54
N LEU A 155 -5.90 20.41 8.50
CA LEU A 155 -4.50 20.57 8.89
C LEU A 155 -3.73 21.42 7.87
N PHE A 156 -4.00 21.23 6.58
CA PHE A 156 -3.37 22.02 5.51
C PHE A 156 -3.82 23.48 5.48
N TRP A 157 -5.08 23.77 5.81
CA TRP A 157 -5.58 25.14 5.85
C TRP A 157 -5.01 25.95 7.03
N LYS A 158 -4.69 25.28 8.15
CA LYS A 158 -4.13 25.95 9.34
C LYS A 158 -2.67 26.39 9.18
N ILE A 159 -1.94 25.79 8.24
CA ILE A 159 -0.54 26.14 7.94
C ILE A 159 -0.45 27.33 6.96
N LYS A 160 -1.51 27.63 6.20
CA LYS A 160 -1.53 28.74 5.23
C LYS A 160 -2.01 30.07 5.83
N SER A 161 -2.29 30.12 7.14
CA SER A 161 -2.82 31.28 7.87
C SER A 161 -1.80 31.86 8.89
N ILE A 162 -0.53 31.46 8.79
CA ILE A 162 0.61 32.05 9.48
C ILE A 162 1.53 32.61 8.40
#